data_AF-A0A4P0YCA8-F1
#
_entry.id   AF-A0A4P0YCA8-F1
#
_cell.length_a   1.000
_cell.length_b   1.000
_cell.length_c   1.000
_cell.angle_alpha   90.00
_cell.angle_beta   90.00
_cell.angle_gamma   90.00
#
_symmetry.space_group_name_H-M   'P 1'
#
loop_
_entity.id
_entity.type
_entity.pdbx_description
1 polymer ?
#
loop_
_entity_poly.entity_id
_entity_poly.type
_entity_poly.pdbx_seq_one_letter_code
_entity_poly.pdbx_strand_id
1 'polypeptide(L)'
;MAMTPPRGEPDKLAAEVRKSHFEEIYQPFTPQQAQQQAARCLTCGEHSICEWTCPLHNHIPQWIELVKAGNIAAAVALSHQTNCLPEITGRVCPQDRLCEGACTLRDESGAVTIGNIERYISDQALASGWRPDLSQVKPSGKRVAIIGAGPAGLACADMLVRHGVQPVVFDRHPEIGRSADLRHSRRSSWINRYWPGGGRSSARWVSALSSIARWGKISPWRHCWPIMTQCSSAPEPIAP
;
A
#
# COMPACT_ATOMS: atom_id res chain seq x y z
N MET A 1 -12.17 18.71 -31.52
CA MET A 1 -11.66 18.34 -30.18
C MET A 1 -11.98 16.87 -29.98
N ALA A 2 -10.98 16.01 -29.79
CA ALA A 2 -11.24 14.61 -29.49
C ALA A 2 -12.07 14.54 -28.20
N MET A 3 -13.25 13.93 -28.25
CA MET A 3 -14.08 13.74 -27.06
C MET A 3 -13.29 12.94 -26.02
N THR A 4 -13.15 13.49 -24.81
CA THR A 4 -12.64 12.74 -23.66
C THR A 4 -13.44 11.45 -23.54
N PRO A 5 -12.81 10.25 -23.63
CA PRO A 5 -13.52 8.99 -23.64
C PRO A 5 -14.26 8.82 -22.31
N PRO A 6 -15.47 8.24 -22.24
CA PRO A 6 -16.29 8.21 -21.02
C PRO A 6 -15.59 7.56 -19.82
N ARG A 7 -15.98 7.98 -18.61
CA ARG A 7 -15.42 7.45 -17.36
C ARG A 7 -15.87 6.00 -17.22
N GLY A 8 -14.91 5.11 -17.07
CA GLY A 8 -15.13 3.68 -16.97
C GLY A 8 -14.78 3.19 -15.57
N GLU A 9 -15.68 2.41 -14.98
CA GLU A 9 -15.42 1.72 -13.71
C GLU A 9 -15.03 0.26 -14.00
N PRO A 10 -14.29 -0.40 -13.09
CA PRO A 10 -13.96 -1.81 -13.23
C PRO A 10 -15.23 -2.66 -13.16
N ASP A 11 -15.22 -3.74 -13.94
CA ASP A 11 -16.30 -4.72 -13.93
C ASP A 11 -16.48 -5.30 -12.53
N LYS A 12 -17.73 -5.56 -12.15
CA LYS A 12 -18.07 -6.10 -10.83
C LYS A 12 -18.62 -7.49 -10.98
N LEU A 13 -18.28 -8.37 -10.05
CA LEU A 13 -18.97 -9.65 -9.91
C LEU A 13 -20.47 -9.42 -9.69
N ALA A 14 -21.29 -10.25 -10.34
CA ALA A 14 -22.73 -10.19 -10.22
C ALA A 14 -23.18 -10.28 -8.75
N ALA A 15 -24.26 -9.55 -8.41
CA ALA A 15 -24.74 -9.47 -7.03
C ALA A 15 -25.03 -10.83 -6.42
N GLU A 16 -25.59 -11.77 -7.17
CA GLU A 16 -25.90 -13.12 -6.68
C GLU A 16 -24.65 -13.95 -6.37
N VAL A 17 -23.56 -13.74 -7.12
CA VAL A 17 -22.28 -14.44 -6.93
C VAL A 17 -21.55 -13.90 -5.69
N ARG A 18 -21.46 -12.57 -5.54
CA ARG A 18 -20.70 -11.94 -4.45
C ARG A 18 -21.37 -12.00 -3.07
N LYS A 19 -22.59 -12.54 -2.96
CA LYS A 19 -23.26 -12.79 -1.67
C LYS A 19 -22.75 -14.06 -0.99
N SER A 20 -22.27 -15.05 -1.75
CA SER A 20 -21.91 -16.37 -1.23
C SER A 20 -20.44 -16.50 -0.83
N HIS A 21 -19.60 -15.53 -1.15
CA HIS A 21 -18.16 -15.59 -0.88
C HIS A 21 -17.57 -14.22 -0.55
N PHE A 22 -16.35 -14.21 0.01
CA PHE A 22 -15.63 -13.01 0.42
C PHE A 22 -14.52 -12.57 -0.56
N GLU A 23 -14.58 -13.03 -1.80
CA GLU A 23 -13.66 -12.64 -2.87
C GLU A 23 -13.78 -11.15 -3.26
N GLU A 24 -12.80 -10.65 -4.00
CA GLU A 24 -12.78 -9.28 -4.47
C GLU A 24 -13.95 -9.01 -5.43
N ILE A 25 -14.76 -7.99 -5.14
CA ILE A 25 -15.96 -7.67 -5.91
C ILE A 25 -15.61 -7.06 -7.27
N TYR A 26 -14.59 -6.20 -7.29
CA TYR A 26 -14.16 -5.46 -8.46
C TYR A 26 -13.07 -6.24 -9.18
N GLN A 27 -13.23 -6.45 -10.49
CA GLN A 27 -12.21 -7.07 -11.30
C GLN A 27 -11.08 -6.07 -11.61
N PRO A 28 -9.84 -6.54 -11.81
CA PRO A 28 -8.76 -5.68 -12.30
C PRO A 28 -9.12 -5.11 -13.67
N PHE A 29 -8.62 -3.91 -13.98
CA PHE A 29 -8.75 -3.40 -15.34
C PHE A 29 -8.05 -4.31 -16.35
N THR A 30 -8.69 -4.46 -17.50
CA THR A 30 -8.01 -4.92 -18.71
C THR A 30 -7.03 -3.85 -19.20
N PRO A 31 -6.00 -4.22 -20.00
CA PRO A 31 -5.11 -3.24 -20.60
C PRO A 31 -5.84 -2.15 -21.40
N GLN A 32 -6.92 -2.53 -22.10
CA GLN A 32 -7.74 -1.59 -22.86
C GLN A 32 -8.49 -0.60 -21.95
N GLN A 33 -9.11 -1.08 -20.87
CA GLN A 33 -9.76 -0.20 -19.89
C GLN A 33 -8.75 0.75 -19.24
N ALA A 34 -7.58 0.24 -18.84
CA ALA A 34 -6.52 1.06 -18.25
C ALA A 34 -6.03 2.13 -19.23
N GLN A 35 -5.78 1.78 -20.49
CA GLN A 35 -5.36 2.73 -21.52
C GLN A 35 -6.44 3.78 -21.80
N GLN A 36 -7.70 3.38 -21.89
CA GLN A 36 -8.83 4.30 -22.10
C GLN A 36 -9.00 5.28 -20.94
N GLN A 37 -8.90 4.82 -19.69
CA GLN A 37 -9.00 5.70 -18.53
C GLN A 37 -7.77 6.58 -18.35
N ALA A 38 -6.56 6.05 -18.64
CA ALA A 38 -5.34 6.85 -18.65
C ALA A 38 -5.42 7.97 -19.69
N ALA A 39 -5.97 7.69 -20.89
CA ALA A 39 -6.17 8.65 -21.98
C ALA A 39 -7.00 9.88 -21.59
N ARG A 40 -7.82 9.79 -20.53
CA ARG A 40 -8.60 10.92 -20.00
C ARG A 40 -7.73 11.98 -19.32
N CYS A 41 -6.55 11.63 -18.81
CA CYS A 41 -5.72 12.58 -18.07
C CYS A 41 -5.23 13.72 -18.97
N LEU A 42 -5.44 14.97 -18.53
CA LEU A 42 -5.05 16.19 -19.25
C LEU A 42 -3.60 16.60 -19.01
N THR A 43 -2.93 16.03 -18.00
CA THR A 43 -1.60 16.46 -17.55
C THR A 43 -1.59 17.97 -17.25
N CYS A 44 -2.34 18.35 -16.21
CA CYS A 44 -2.69 19.74 -15.86
C CYS A 44 -1.51 20.65 -15.45
N GLY A 45 -0.27 20.23 -15.63
CA GLY A 45 0.95 20.92 -15.21
C GLY A 45 1.92 20.00 -14.46
N GLU A 46 3.06 20.57 -14.03
CA GLU A 46 4.12 19.83 -13.30
C GLU A 46 3.66 19.36 -11.91
N HIS A 47 2.90 20.19 -11.19
CA HIS A 47 2.24 19.83 -9.94
C HIS A 47 0.73 19.96 -10.07
N SER A 48 0.08 18.83 -10.31
CA SER A 48 -1.36 18.78 -10.53
C SER A 48 -2.16 18.85 -9.22
N ILE A 49 -3.41 19.29 -9.30
CA ILE A 49 -4.28 19.37 -8.11
C ILE A 49 -4.54 17.98 -7.47
N CYS A 50 -4.55 16.91 -8.27
CA CYS A 50 -4.71 15.55 -7.76
C CYS A 50 -3.47 15.06 -6.99
N GLU A 51 -2.27 15.51 -7.36
CA GLU A 51 -1.02 15.29 -6.60
C GLU A 51 -1.03 16.07 -5.28
N TRP A 52 -1.42 17.34 -5.29
CA TRP A 52 -1.52 18.16 -4.07
C TRP A 52 -2.56 17.64 -3.06
N THR A 53 -3.68 17.12 -3.56
CA THR A 53 -4.75 16.60 -2.71
C THR A 53 -4.44 15.19 -2.20
N CYS A 54 -3.54 14.46 -2.85
CA CYS A 54 -3.06 13.17 -2.36
C CYS A 54 -2.18 13.40 -1.12
N PRO A 55 -2.47 12.77 0.04
CA PRO A 55 -1.64 12.93 1.24
C PRO A 55 -0.19 12.45 1.08
N LEU A 56 0.08 11.64 0.05
CA LEU A 56 1.42 11.13 -0.28
C LEU A 56 2.13 11.96 -1.35
N HIS A 57 1.45 12.95 -1.95
CA HIS A 57 1.96 13.71 -3.09
C HIS A 57 2.47 12.82 -4.22
N ASN A 58 1.70 11.77 -4.56
CA ASN A 58 2.03 10.85 -5.64
C ASN A 58 2.13 11.59 -6.98
N HIS A 59 3.11 11.21 -7.80
CA HIS A 59 3.34 11.71 -9.16
C HIS A 59 2.28 11.21 -10.16
N ILE A 60 1.00 11.50 -9.89
CA ILE A 60 -0.18 10.94 -10.54
C ILE A 60 -0.16 11.16 -12.06
N PRO A 61 -0.05 12.39 -12.58
CA PRO A 61 0.02 12.59 -14.03
C PRO A 61 1.18 11.85 -14.67
N GLN A 62 2.35 11.85 -14.03
CA GLN A 62 3.59 11.31 -14.59
C GLN A 62 3.52 9.79 -14.75
N TRP A 63 3.03 9.06 -13.74
CA TRP A 63 2.85 7.62 -13.92
C TRP A 63 1.65 7.26 -14.80
N ILE A 64 0.61 8.11 -14.89
CA ILE A 64 -0.48 7.92 -15.87
C ILE A 64 0.03 8.07 -17.31
N GLU A 65 0.92 9.02 -17.59
CA GLU A 65 1.57 9.16 -18.90
C GLU A 65 2.37 7.90 -19.26
N LEU A 66 3.06 7.29 -18.30
CA LEU A 66 3.73 6.00 -18.51
C LEU A 66 2.75 4.88 -18.82
N VAL A 67 1.56 4.87 -18.21
CA VAL A 67 0.48 3.93 -18.56
C VAL A 67 -0.06 4.18 -19.97
N LYS A 68 -0.25 5.44 -20.38
CA LYS A 68 -0.62 5.80 -21.76
C LYS A 68 0.40 5.26 -22.77
N ALA A 69 1.68 5.33 -22.43
CA ALA A 69 2.79 4.79 -23.23
C ALA A 69 2.95 3.25 -23.14
N GLY A 70 2.13 2.57 -22.33
CA GLY A 70 2.22 1.12 -22.11
C GLY A 70 3.38 0.66 -21.23
N ASN A 71 4.12 1.58 -20.60
CA ASN A 71 5.27 1.27 -19.77
C ASN A 71 4.87 1.05 -18.30
N ILE A 72 4.27 -0.11 -18.03
CA ILE A 72 3.76 -0.46 -16.70
C ILE A 72 4.88 -0.57 -15.65
N ALA A 73 6.05 -1.11 -16.04
CA ALA A 73 7.18 -1.28 -15.13
C ALA A 73 7.75 0.06 -14.65
N ALA A 74 7.83 1.06 -15.54
CA ALA A 74 8.22 2.41 -15.12
C ALA A 74 7.11 3.10 -14.31
N ALA A 75 5.84 2.91 -14.69
CA ALA A 75 4.71 3.50 -13.97
C ALA A 75 4.65 3.03 -12.50
N VAL A 76 4.79 1.73 -12.27
CA VAL A 76 4.79 1.16 -10.91
C VAL A 76 6.03 1.56 -10.13
N ALA A 77 7.20 1.63 -10.78
CA ALA A 77 8.43 2.09 -10.13
C ALA A 77 8.29 3.54 -9.66
N LEU A 78 7.69 4.41 -10.48
CA LEU A 78 7.42 5.80 -10.14
C LEU A 78 6.36 5.92 -9.03
N SER A 79 5.29 5.14 -9.08
CA SER A 79 4.27 5.08 -8.02
C SER A 79 4.88 4.67 -6.66
N HIS A 80 5.80 3.69 -6.67
CA HIS A 80 6.51 3.22 -5.47
C HIS A 80 7.59 4.16 -4.93
N GLN A 81 7.86 5.31 -5.58
CA GLN A 81 8.78 6.31 -5.04
C GLN A 81 8.17 7.09 -3.88
N THR A 82 6.87 7.38 -3.96
CA THR A 82 6.13 8.18 -2.98
C THR A 82 5.17 7.33 -2.14
N ASN A 83 4.78 6.16 -2.63
CA ASN A 83 3.84 5.27 -1.96
C ASN A 83 4.47 3.88 -1.70
N CYS A 84 4.51 3.46 -0.45
CA CYS A 84 5.04 2.13 -0.11
C CYS A 84 4.04 0.99 -0.36
N LEU A 85 2.74 1.28 -0.50
CA LEU A 85 1.66 0.28 -0.61
C LEU A 85 0.60 0.66 -1.68
N PRO A 86 0.99 0.97 -2.93
CA PRO A 86 0.07 1.34 -4.01
C PRO A 86 -0.98 0.27 -4.33
N GLU A 87 -0.66 -1.00 -4.12
CA GLU A 87 -1.58 -2.12 -4.27
C GLU A 87 -2.73 -2.09 -3.25
N ILE A 88 -2.53 -1.45 -2.09
CA ILE A 88 -3.56 -1.26 -1.07
C ILE A 88 -4.28 0.06 -1.27
N THR A 89 -3.57 1.18 -1.44
CA THR A 89 -4.18 2.51 -1.58
C THR A 89 -5.10 2.60 -2.78
N GLY A 90 -4.76 1.96 -3.91
CA GLY A 90 -5.61 1.90 -5.09
C GLY A 90 -6.96 1.22 -4.83
N ARG A 91 -7.09 0.44 -3.76
CA ARG A 91 -8.31 -0.28 -3.37
C ARG A 91 -9.10 0.38 -2.25
N VAL A 92 -8.43 0.99 -1.28
CA VAL A 92 -9.07 1.41 -0.02
C VAL A 92 -9.11 2.91 0.20
N CYS A 93 -8.32 3.70 -0.54
CA CYS A 93 -8.36 5.14 -0.39
C CYS A 93 -9.77 5.67 -0.73
N PRO A 94 -10.28 6.67 -0.02
CA PRO A 94 -11.53 7.35 -0.40
C PRO A 94 -11.22 8.35 -1.53
N GLN A 95 -11.02 7.85 -2.76
CA GLN A 95 -10.53 8.70 -3.86
C GLN A 95 -11.51 9.84 -4.20
N ASP A 96 -12.81 9.63 -3.99
CA ASP A 96 -13.89 10.62 -4.15
C ASP A 96 -13.71 11.89 -3.32
N ARG A 97 -12.97 11.79 -2.20
CA ARG A 97 -12.65 12.91 -1.30
C ARG A 97 -11.19 13.36 -1.40
N LEU A 98 -10.39 12.68 -2.22
CA LEU A 98 -8.97 12.92 -2.39
C LEU A 98 -8.66 13.25 -3.86
N CYS A 99 -7.77 12.48 -4.49
CA CYS A 99 -7.23 12.76 -5.83
C CYS A 99 -8.30 12.80 -6.93
N GLU A 100 -9.29 11.89 -6.92
CA GLU A 100 -10.39 11.91 -7.91
C GLU A 100 -11.40 13.01 -7.59
N GLY A 101 -11.63 13.27 -6.31
CA GLY A 101 -12.48 14.37 -5.84
C GLY A 101 -12.01 15.75 -6.29
N ALA A 102 -10.70 15.94 -6.40
CA ALA A 102 -10.09 17.20 -6.84
C ALA A 102 -9.76 17.24 -8.34
N CYS A 103 -10.02 16.17 -9.09
CA CYS A 103 -9.65 16.10 -10.51
C CYS A 103 -10.36 17.19 -11.33
N THR A 104 -9.60 17.94 -12.15
CA THR A 104 -10.14 19.02 -13.01
C THR A 104 -11.28 18.56 -13.92
N LEU A 105 -11.26 17.30 -14.37
CA LEU A 105 -12.29 16.75 -15.26
C LEU A 105 -13.57 16.31 -14.53
N ARG A 106 -13.57 16.31 -13.19
CA ARG A 106 -14.65 15.72 -12.37
C ARG A 106 -16.02 16.23 -12.77
N ASP A 107 -16.18 17.55 -12.81
CA ASP A 107 -17.49 18.19 -12.97
C ASP A 107 -17.95 18.23 -14.44
N GLU A 108 -17.01 18.13 -15.40
CA GLU A 108 -17.33 18.21 -16.83
C GLU A 108 -17.66 16.84 -17.45
N SER A 109 -16.84 15.82 -17.16
CA SER A 109 -16.95 14.52 -17.82
C SER A 109 -16.66 13.34 -16.91
N GLY A 110 -16.49 13.58 -15.61
CA GLY A 110 -16.05 12.61 -14.60
C GLY A 110 -14.55 12.66 -14.35
N ALA A 111 -14.12 12.28 -13.14
CA ALA A 111 -12.70 12.23 -12.82
C ALA A 111 -11.99 11.12 -13.62
N VAL A 112 -10.67 11.25 -13.78
CA VAL A 112 -9.83 10.10 -14.13
C VAL A 112 -9.92 9.08 -13.00
N THR A 113 -10.08 7.80 -13.29
CA THR A 113 -10.15 6.73 -12.27
C THR A 113 -8.76 6.38 -11.74
N ILE A 114 -8.13 7.33 -11.06
CA ILE A 114 -6.75 7.28 -10.56
C ILE A 114 -6.53 6.03 -9.70
N GLY A 115 -7.45 5.72 -8.77
CA GLY A 115 -7.30 4.58 -7.86
C GLY A 115 -7.28 3.24 -8.61
N ASN A 116 -8.13 3.09 -9.62
CA ASN A 116 -8.20 1.88 -10.43
C ASN A 116 -6.98 1.71 -11.35
N ILE A 117 -6.41 2.81 -11.85
CA ILE A 117 -5.15 2.75 -12.61
C ILE A 117 -3.97 2.40 -11.68
N GLU A 118 -3.90 2.98 -10.47
CA GLU A 118 -2.88 2.63 -9.45
C GLU A 118 -2.95 1.13 -9.08
N ARG A 119 -4.17 0.62 -8.88
CA ARG A 119 -4.42 -0.81 -8.68
C ARG A 119 -3.93 -1.64 -9.86
N TYR A 120 -4.28 -1.26 -11.08
CA TYR A 120 -3.91 -1.98 -12.29
C TYR A 120 -2.40 -2.10 -12.46
N ILE A 121 -1.65 -1.00 -12.36
CA ILE A 121 -0.19 -1.03 -12.52
C ILE A 121 0.48 -1.89 -11.44
N SER A 122 -0.02 -1.82 -10.21
CA SER A 122 0.51 -2.58 -9.07
C SER A 122 0.23 -4.08 -9.23
N ASP A 123 -0.99 -4.44 -9.61
CA ASP A 123 -1.39 -5.83 -9.82
C ASP A 123 -0.59 -6.48 -10.95
N GLN A 124 -0.42 -5.78 -12.08
CA GLN A 124 0.36 -6.25 -13.22
C GLN A 124 1.85 -6.43 -12.87
N ALA A 125 2.41 -5.49 -12.12
CA ALA A 125 3.79 -5.56 -11.65
C ALA A 125 4.02 -6.74 -10.71
N LEU A 126 3.12 -6.95 -9.75
CA LEU A 126 3.19 -8.07 -8.81
C LEU A 126 3.03 -9.40 -9.54
N ALA A 127 2.12 -9.49 -10.53
CA ALA A 127 1.96 -10.68 -11.37
C ALA A 127 3.21 -10.98 -12.22
N SER A 128 3.95 -9.95 -12.65
CA SER A 128 5.23 -10.12 -13.37
C SER A 128 6.43 -10.37 -12.44
N GLY A 129 6.21 -10.44 -11.13
CA GLY A 129 7.28 -10.62 -10.14
C GLY A 129 8.17 -9.39 -9.94
N TRP A 130 7.69 -8.20 -10.32
CA TRP A 130 8.40 -6.93 -10.12
C TRP A 130 8.64 -6.68 -8.63
N ARG A 131 9.80 -6.10 -8.32
CA ARG A 131 10.19 -5.69 -6.96
C ARG A 131 10.97 -4.37 -7.03
N PRO A 132 10.91 -3.53 -5.99
CA PRO A 132 11.75 -2.35 -5.89
C PRO A 132 13.24 -2.71 -5.98
N ASP A 133 14.00 -1.97 -6.78
CA ASP A 133 15.46 -2.11 -6.83
C ASP A 133 16.10 -1.43 -5.62
N LEU A 134 16.80 -2.22 -4.81
CA LEU A 134 17.53 -1.77 -3.63
C LEU A 134 19.05 -1.97 -3.79
N SER A 135 19.53 -2.28 -4.99
CA SER A 135 20.94 -2.61 -5.28
C SER A 135 21.92 -1.50 -4.90
N GLN A 136 21.47 -0.23 -4.99
CA GLN A 136 22.28 0.95 -4.70
C GLN A 136 22.25 1.37 -3.23
N VAL A 137 21.46 0.71 -2.39
CA VAL A 137 21.32 1.07 -0.97
C VAL A 137 22.56 0.59 -0.20
N LYS A 138 23.27 1.54 0.41
CA LYS A 138 24.44 1.24 1.26
C LYS A 138 24.00 0.96 2.70
N PRO A 139 24.38 -0.19 3.30
CA PRO A 139 24.08 -0.47 4.69
C PRO A 139 24.70 0.56 5.62
N SER A 140 23.87 1.12 6.52
CA SER A 140 24.30 2.08 7.54
C SER A 140 24.91 1.42 8.78
N GLY A 141 24.75 0.09 8.92
CA GLY A 141 25.10 -0.67 10.13
C GLY A 141 24.15 -0.45 11.32
N LYS A 142 23.16 0.45 11.19
CA LYS A 142 22.19 0.75 12.25
C LYS A 142 21.01 -0.23 12.20
N ARG A 143 20.44 -0.51 13.37
CA ARG A 143 19.26 -1.36 13.54
C ARG A 143 18.18 -0.64 14.33
N VAL A 144 16.93 -0.74 13.90
CA VAL A 144 15.77 -0.09 14.53
C VAL A 144 14.67 -1.11 14.78
N ALA A 145 14.10 -1.11 15.98
CA ALA A 145 12.93 -1.91 16.31
C ALA A 145 11.64 -1.12 15.99
N ILE A 146 10.71 -1.74 15.28
CA ILE A 146 9.37 -1.20 14.99
C ILE A 146 8.34 -2.06 15.70
N ILE A 147 7.47 -1.43 16.49
CA ILE A 147 6.39 -2.13 17.19
C ILE A 147 5.08 -1.93 16.43
N GLY A 148 4.59 -3.00 15.82
CA GLY A 148 3.36 -3.07 15.03
C GLY A 148 3.63 -3.24 13.54
N ALA A 149 3.06 -4.28 12.93
CA ALA A 149 3.15 -4.57 11.50
C ALA A 149 1.92 -4.11 10.71
N GLY A 150 1.29 -3.01 11.13
CA GLY A 150 0.24 -2.34 10.34
C GLY A 150 0.83 -1.45 9.24
N PRO A 151 -0.01 -0.76 8.44
CA PRO A 151 0.45 0.10 7.34
C PRO A 151 1.53 1.11 7.76
N ALA A 152 1.37 1.76 8.91
CA ALA A 152 2.36 2.71 9.41
C ALA A 152 3.71 2.07 9.73
N GLY A 153 3.72 0.89 10.37
CA GLY A 153 4.95 0.18 10.72
C GLY A 153 5.67 -0.38 9.48
N LEU A 154 4.91 -0.89 8.52
CA LEU A 154 5.46 -1.37 7.25
C LEU A 154 5.98 -0.22 6.39
N ALA A 155 5.28 0.91 6.33
CA ALA A 155 5.75 2.12 5.66
C ALA A 155 7.05 2.64 6.28
N CYS A 156 7.12 2.67 7.61
CA CYS A 156 8.35 3.04 8.32
C CYS A 156 9.49 2.06 8.01
N ALA A 157 9.22 0.76 7.98
CA ALA A 157 10.21 -0.24 7.63
C ALA A 157 10.73 -0.07 6.19
N ASP A 158 9.85 0.18 5.22
CA ASP A 158 10.21 0.43 3.81
C ASP A 158 11.17 1.63 3.69
N MET A 159 10.84 2.76 4.32
CA MET A 159 11.70 3.94 4.33
C MET A 159 13.06 3.67 4.96
N LEU A 160 13.09 2.98 6.11
CA LEU A 160 14.35 2.62 6.77
C LEU A 160 15.23 1.73 5.89
N VAL A 161 14.64 0.74 5.22
CA VAL A 161 15.35 -0.13 4.27
C VAL A 161 15.94 0.69 3.13
N ARG A 162 15.17 1.61 2.51
CA ARG A 162 15.65 2.48 1.43
C ARG A 162 16.81 3.39 1.84
N HIS A 163 16.90 3.74 3.13
CA HIS A 163 18.02 4.49 3.71
C HIS A 163 19.13 3.62 4.30
N GLY A 164 19.10 2.30 4.08
CA GLY A 164 20.15 1.38 4.50
C GLY A 164 20.15 1.07 6.00
N VAL A 165 19.09 1.40 6.73
CA VAL A 165 18.89 1.00 8.13
C VAL A 165 18.19 -0.36 8.14
N GLN A 166 18.57 -1.24 9.08
CA GLN A 166 17.94 -2.55 9.23
C GLN A 166 16.74 -2.45 10.20
N PRO A 167 15.48 -2.45 9.73
CA PRO A 167 14.33 -2.54 10.61
C PRO A 167 14.13 -3.98 11.10
N VAL A 168 13.64 -4.10 12.34
CA VAL A 168 13.10 -5.33 12.90
C VAL A 168 11.68 -5.04 13.36
N VAL A 169 10.70 -5.59 12.66
CA VAL A 169 9.28 -5.38 12.96
C VAL A 169 8.80 -6.46 13.93
N PHE A 170 8.20 -6.03 15.03
CA PHE A 170 7.59 -6.88 16.04
C PHE A 170 6.08 -6.67 15.98
N ASP A 171 5.29 -7.73 15.84
CA ASP A 171 3.85 -7.68 16.03
C ASP A 171 3.42 -8.73 17.05
N ARG A 172 2.28 -8.47 17.69
CA ARG A 172 1.64 -9.39 18.63
C ARG A 172 1.03 -10.58 17.90
N HIS A 173 0.52 -10.37 16.70
CA HIS A 173 -0.19 -11.39 15.92
C HIS A 173 0.77 -12.17 15.01
N PRO A 174 0.45 -13.44 14.71
CA PRO A 174 1.26 -14.24 13.81
C PRO A 174 1.17 -13.77 12.35
N GLU A 175 0.06 -13.17 11.94
CA GLU A 175 -0.09 -12.51 10.65
C GLU A 175 0.18 -11.00 10.73
N ILE A 176 0.79 -10.43 9.69
CA ILE A 176 1.05 -8.99 9.59
C ILE A 176 -0.10 -8.25 8.90
N GLY A 177 -0.05 -6.92 8.85
CA GLY A 177 -0.98 -6.09 8.08
C GLY A 177 -2.18 -5.58 8.89
N ARG A 178 -2.57 -6.29 9.96
CA ARG A 178 -3.69 -5.98 10.88
C ARG A 178 -4.94 -5.43 10.19
N SER A 179 -5.09 -4.11 10.04
CA SER A 179 -6.25 -3.50 9.37
C SER A 179 -6.30 -3.83 7.87
N ALA A 180 -5.15 -4.02 7.24
CA ALA A 180 -5.06 -4.57 5.90
C ALA A 180 -5.29 -6.10 5.92
N ASP A 181 -4.85 -6.84 6.94
CA ASP A 181 -5.16 -8.27 7.03
C ASP A 181 -6.56 -8.52 7.62
N LEU A 182 -7.56 -8.49 6.74
CA LEU A 182 -8.97 -8.69 7.08
C LEU A 182 -9.31 -10.13 7.53
N ARG A 183 -8.34 -11.04 7.70
CA ARG A 183 -8.59 -12.37 8.30
C ARG A 183 -9.10 -12.27 9.74
N HIS A 184 -8.61 -11.31 10.53
CA HIS A 184 -9.14 -11.07 11.88
C HIS A 184 -10.54 -10.41 11.89
N SER A 185 -10.95 -9.79 10.77
CA SER A 185 -12.25 -9.12 10.59
C SER A 185 -13.32 -10.01 9.90
N ARG A 186 -12.97 -11.24 9.47
CA ARG A 186 -13.87 -12.20 8.78
C ARG A 186 -14.66 -11.62 7.60
N ARG A 187 -14.14 -10.64 6.86
CA ARG A 187 -14.94 -9.93 5.83
C ARG A 187 -14.33 -9.81 4.44
N SER A 188 -13.08 -10.20 4.19
CA SER A 188 -12.55 -10.19 2.82
C SER A 188 -11.28 -11.03 2.63
N SER A 189 -11.23 -11.87 1.60
CA SER A 189 -10.08 -12.75 1.29
C SER A 189 -9.01 -12.11 0.37
N TRP A 190 -9.26 -10.90 -0.17
CA TRP A 190 -8.48 -10.32 -1.26
C TRP A 190 -7.07 -9.82 -0.87
N ILE A 191 -6.84 -9.35 0.37
CA ILE A 191 -5.47 -8.99 0.83
C ILE A 191 -4.51 -10.20 0.81
N ASN A 192 -5.05 -11.41 0.97
CA ASN A 192 -4.23 -12.61 1.11
C ASN A 192 -3.45 -12.97 -0.18
N ARG A 193 -3.80 -12.38 -1.33
CA ARG A 193 -3.08 -12.54 -2.60
C ARG A 193 -1.72 -11.83 -2.61
N TYR A 194 -1.58 -10.73 -1.86
CA TYR A 194 -0.41 -9.86 -1.92
C TYR A 194 0.59 -10.10 -0.77
N TRP A 195 0.17 -10.86 0.25
CA TRP A 195 1.05 -11.24 1.36
C TRP A 195 1.04 -12.76 1.63
N PRO A 196 1.76 -13.58 0.83
CA PRO A 196 1.65 -15.04 0.90
C PRO A 196 2.29 -15.70 2.15
N GLY A 197 2.80 -14.92 3.12
CA GLY A 197 3.69 -15.40 4.17
C GLY A 197 3.08 -15.64 5.56
N GLY A 198 1.75 -15.60 5.72
CA GLY A 198 1.06 -15.74 7.03
C GLY A 198 1.05 -17.15 7.63
N GLY A 199 2.15 -17.91 7.48
CA GLY A 199 2.36 -19.20 8.12
C GLY A 199 2.91 -19.03 9.54
N ARG A 200 2.30 -19.75 10.48
CA ARG A 200 2.48 -19.87 11.95
C ARG A 200 3.90 -19.93 12.57
N SER A 201 4.97 -19.54 11.89
CA SER A 201 6.33 -19.53 12.45
C SER A 201 6.72 -18.13 12.91
N SER A 202 6.62 -17.90 14.23
CA SER A 202 7.34 -16.86 14.95
C SER A 202 8.82 -16.84 14.52
N ALA A 203 9.31 -15.65 14.16
CA ALA A 203 10.70 -15.34 13.78
C ALA A 203 11.17 -15.86 12.41
N ARG A 204 11.12 -14.99 11.38
CA ARG A 204 12.13 -14.81 10.30
C ARG A 204 11.56 -14.06 9.10
N TRP A 205 11.22 -12.78 9.21
CA TRP A 205 10.86 -12.00 8.02
C TRP A 205 11.32 -10.54 8.09
N VAL A 206 12.65 -10.35 8.14
CA VAL A 206 13.46 -9.37 7.36
C VAL A 206 14.88 -9.96 7.32
N SER A 207 15.11 -10.98 6.48
CA SER A 207 16.48 -11.46 6.25
C SER A 207 16.59 -12.16 4.90
N ALA A 208 16.82 -11.39 3.85
CA ALA A 208 17.56 -11.87 2.69
C ALA A 208 18.85 -11.05 2.63
N LEU A 209 19.86 -11.48 3.38
CA LEU A 209 21.29 -11.47 3.03
C LEU A 209 22.04 -12.20 4.15
N SER A 210 22.69 -13.27 3.72
CA SER A 210 23.48 -14.25 4.46
C SER A 210 24.58 -13.64 5.33
N SER A 211 24.62 -14.04 6.61
CA SER A 211 25.73 -14.76 7.26
C SER A 211 25.70 -14.61 8.79
N ILE A 212 26.14 -15.68 9.48
CA ILE A 212 26.48 -15.79 10.92
C ILE A 212 25.37 -16.33 11.85
N ALA A 213 25.36 -17.67 11.90
CA ALA A 213 25.57 -18.52 13.09
C ALA A 213 24.58 -18.49 14.27
N ARG A 214 23.93 -19.65 14.42
CA ARG A 214 23.78 -20.48 15.64
C ARG A 214 23.92 -19.77 16.99
N TRP A 215 22.81 -19.61 17.72
CA TRP A 215 22.65 -19.90 19.16
C TRP A 215 21.14 -20.18 19.32
N GLY A 216 20.63 -21.34 19.73
CA GLY A 216 21.02 -22.10 20.92
C GLY A 216 20.02 -21.78 22.04
N LYS A 217 18.91 -22.53 22.10
CA LYS A 217 17.95 -22.69 23.22
C LYS A 217 17.98 -21.62 24.34
N ILE A 218 17.01 -20.69 24.36
CA ILE A 218 16.48 -20.12 25.62
C ILE A 218 14.97 -19.85 25.48
N SER A 219 14.19 -20.54 26.30
CA SER A 219 12.81 -20.24 26.72
C SER A 219 12.85 -20.12 28.25
N PRO A 220 11.94 -19.41 28.96
CA PRO A 220 10.91 -18.47 28.52
C PRO A 220 11.00 -17.10 29.22
N TRP A 221 10.50 -16.06 28.56
CA TRP A 221 10.28 -14.74 29.16
C TRP A 221 9.10 -14.80 30.13
N ARG A 222 9.40 -14.94 31.43
CA ARG A 222 8.43 -14.80 32.54
C ARG A 222 8.70 -13.58 33.44
N HIS A 223 9.67 -12.72 33.14
CA HIS A 223 10.15 -11.69 34.09
C HIS A 223 10.22 -10.23 33.59
N CYS A 224 9.48 -9.84 32.54
CA CYS A 224 9.36 -8.42 32.15
C CYS A 224 7.92 -7.89 32.15
N TRP A 225 7.14 -8.26 33.18
CA TRP A 225 5.82 -7.67 33.47
C TRP A 225 5.83 -6.73 34.69
N PRO A 226 6.84 -5.87 34.89
CA PRO A 226 6.51 -4.62 35.59
C PRO A 226 7.35 -3.41 35.11
N ILE A 227 7.14 -2.93 33.88
CA ILE A 227 7.59 -1.57 33.46
C ILE A 227 6.48 -0.85 32.63
N MET A 228 5.21 -1.22 32.82
CA MET A 228 4.06 -0.56 32.16
C MET A 228 2.94 -0.18 33.15
N THR A 229 3.30 0.19 34.38
CA THR A 229 2.36 0.69 35.41
C THR A 229 2.76 2.02 36.04
N GLN A 230 3.65 2.80 35.40
CA GLN A 230 3.97 4.17 35.81
C GLN A 230 3.87 5.13 34.63
N CYS A 231 2.67 5.26 34.06
CA CYS A 231 2.33 6.42 33.23
C CYS A 231 0.80 6.57 33.18
N SER A 232 0.18 6.65 34.35
CA SER A 232 -1.24 6.97 34.50
C SER A 232 -1.41 7.87 35.72
N SER A 233 -1.01 9.13 35.56
CA SER A 233 -1.46 10.23 36.41
C SER A 233 -2.03 11.29 35.48
N ALA A 234 -3.34 11.23 35.27
CA ALA A 234 -4.11 12.31 34.68
C ALA A 234 -4.13 13.51 35.65
N PRO A 235 -4.09 14.76 35.17
CA PRO A 235 -4.34 15.92 36.03
C PRO A 235 -5.82 16.00 36.42
N GLU A 236 -6.09 16.16 37.71
CA GLU A 236 -7.43 16.45 38.27
C GLU A 236 -7.92 17.86 37.87
N PRO A 237 -9.25 18.06 37.79
CA PRO A 237 -9.86 19.34 37.42
C PRO A 237 -9.80 20.35 38.57
N ILE A 238 -9.43 21.59 38.25
CA ILE A 238 -9.51 22.73 39.18
C ILE A 238 -10.91 23.36 39.04
N ALA A 239 -11.69 23.32 40.12
CA ALA A 239 -12.85 24.17 40.40
C ALA A 239 -13.24 23.98 41.88
N PRO A 240 -13.90 24.94 42.57
CA PRO A 240 -14.60 26.12 42.06
C PRO A 240 -13.79 27.42 42.03
#